data_AF-A0A7Z8E1N7-F1
#
_entry.id   AF-A0A7Z8E1N7-F1
#
_cell.length_a   1.000
_cell.length_b   1.000
_cell.length_c   1.000
_cell.angle_alpha   90.00
_cell.angle_beta   90.00
_cell.angle_gamma   90.00
#
_symmetry.space_group_name_H-M   'P 1'
#
loop_
_entity.id
_entity.type
_entity.pdbx_description
1 polymer ?
#
loop_
_entity_poly.entity_id
_entity_poly.type
_entity_poly.pdbx_seq_one_letter_code
_entity_poly.pdbx_strand_id
1 'polypeptide(L)'
;LEESRIIRIEGNFWDIGEGPSGPNTEIFYDRGEAFGKNDPAEEMYPGGENERYLEVWNLVFSEFNHNKDHTYTPLPNKNIDTGMGLERMASVAQNVRTNYETDLFMPIIEKVEKVSGKKYLEIPEQDVAFKVIADHIRTIAFAI
;
A
#
# COMPACT_ATOMS: atom_id res chain seq x y z
N LEU A 1 6.27 -3.36 -23.20
CA LEU A 1 5.30 -4.03 -22.32
C LEU A 1 4.26 -4.69 -23.21
N GLU A 2 3.88 -5.94 -22.90
CA GLU A 2 2.75 -6.59 -23.58
C GLU A 2 1.46 -5.83 -23.23
N GLU A 3 0.55 -5.66 -24.19
CA GLU A 3 -0.71 -4.93 -23.96
C GLU A 3 -1.56 -5.56 -22.85
N SER A 4 -1.46 -6.88 -22.66
CA SER A 4 -2.09 -7.63 -21.58
C SER A 4 -1.66 -7.19 -20.17
N ARG A 5 -0.57 -6.43 -20.04
CA ARG A 5 -0.06 -5.90 -18.77
C ARG A 5 -0.39 -4.41 -18.56
N ILE A 6 -1.24 -3.84 -19.41
CA ILE A 6 -1.70 -2.46 -19.32
C ILE A 6 -3.22 -2.48 -19.13
N ILE A 7 -3.67 -2.22 -17.91
CA ILE A 7 -5.10 -2.23 -17.57
C ILE A 7 -5.57 -0.78 -17.51
N ARG A 8 -6.63 -0.48 -18.27
CA ARG A 8 -7.27 0.83 -18.24
C ARG A 8 -8.40 0.81 -17.23
N ILE A 9 -8.27 1.62 -16.18
CA ILE A 9 -9.28 1.80 -15.15
C ILE A 9 -9.82 3.23 -15.28
N GLU A 10 -11.12 3.37 -15.44
CA GLU A 10 -11.76 4.70 -15.61
C GLU A 10 -11.57 5.59 -14.38
N GLY A 11 -11.48 4.97 -13.18
CA GLY A 11 -11.30 5.64 -11.90
C GLY A 11 -9.86 5.95 -11.50
N ASN A 12 -8.86 5.81 -12.39
CA ASN A 12 -7.46 6.14 -12.09
C ASN A 12 -7.24 7.65 -12.06
N PHE A 13 -7.75 8.28 -11.00
CA PHE A 13 -7.59 9.68 -10.68
C PHE A 13 -7.25 9.82 -9.20
N TRP A 14 -6.10 10.42 -8.91
CA TRP A 14 -5.63 10.62 -7.54
C TRP A 14 -5.99 12.03 -7.05
N ASP A 15 -6.57 12.06 -5.85
CA ASP A 15 -7.07 13.27 -5.21
C ASP A 15 -6.85 13.19 -3.70
N ILE A 16 -6.10 14.15 -3.16
CA ILE A 16 -5.83 14.27 -1.72
C ILE A 16 -6.97 14.98 -0.96
N GLY A 17 -7.96 15.51 -1.68
CA GLY A 17 -8.90 16.52 -1.20
C GLY A 17 -8.50 17.90 -1.70
N GLU A 18 -8.63 18.94 -0.89
CA GLU A 18 -8.24 20.29 -1.31
C GLU A 18 -6.74 20.35 -1.68
N GLY A 19 -6.44 20.61 -2.96
CA GLY A 19 -5.07 20.70 -3.47
C GLY A 19 -4.84 20.06 -4.84
N PRO A 20 -3.56 19.88 -5.23
CA PRO A 20 -3.20 19.26 -6.51
C PRO A 20 -3.73 17.83 -6.67
N SER A 21 -4.29 17.54 -7.85
CA SER A 21 -4.88 16.25 -8.22
C SER A 21 -4.73 15.99 -9.72
N GLY A 22 -5.00 14.76 -10.15
CA GLY A 22 -4.91 14.41 -11.56
C GLY A 22 -5.01 12.93 -11.86
N PRO A 23 -5.06 12.57 -13.16
CA PRO A 23 -4.98 11.17 -13.59
C PRO A 23 -3.65 10.56 -13.15
N ASN A 24 -3.67 9.27 -12.85
CA ASN A 24 -2.48 8.57 -12.37
C ASN A 24 -2.30 7.21 -13.04
N THR A 25 -1.07 6.72 -13.02
CA THR A 25 -0.72 5.34 -13.40
C THR A 25 -0.07 4.64 -12.23
N GLU A 26 -0.50 3.41 -11.98
CA GLU A 26 -0.01 2.60 -10.87
C GLU A 26 0.74 1.39 -11.40
N ILE A 27 1.79 1.01 -10.68
CA ILE A 27 2.60 -0.17 -10.92
C ILE A 27 2.22 -1.20 -9.89
N PHE A 28 1.83 -2.37 -10.37
CA PHE A 28 1.50 -3.53 -9.55
C PHE A 28 2.55 -4.62 -9.73
N TYR A 29 2.84 -5.33 -8.65
CA TYR A 29 3.72 -6.48 -8.64
C TYR A 29 2.91 -7.76 -8.43
N ASP A 30 2.99 -8.72 -9.35
CA ASP A 30 2.42 -10.06 -9.18
C ASP A 30 3.32 -10.89 -8.27
N ARG A 31 2.85 -11.16 -7.05
CA ARG A 31 3.55 -11.96 -6.04
C ARG A 31 3.44 -13.47 -6.27
N GLY A 32 2.64 -13.88 -7.26
CA GLY A 32 2.40 -15.26 -7.64
C GLY A 32 1.17 -15.87 -6.98
N GLU A 33 0.77 -17.05 -7.48
CA GLU A 33 -0.45 -17.77 -7.08
C GLU A 33 -0.51 -18.21 -5.61
N ALA A 34 0.61 -18.15 -4.91
CA ALA A 34 0.66 -18.41 -3.47
C ALA A 34 -0.04 -17.31 -2.66
N PHE A 35 -0.23 -16.12 -3.24
CA PHE A 35 -0.87 -14.97 -2.62
C PHE A 35 -2.31 -14.79 -3.14
N GLY A 36 -3.18 -14.27 -2.28
CA GLY A 36 -4.57 -13.93 -2.60
C GLY A 36 -5.50 -15.12 -2.86
N LYS A 37 -5.14 -16.32 -2.42
CA LYS A 37 -5.94 -17.54 -2.63
C LYS A 37 -7.34 -17.48 -1.98
N ASN A 38 -7.49 -16.66 -0.94
CA ASN A 38 -8.75 -16.47 -0.22
C ASN A 38 -9.48 -15.20 -0.64
N ASP A 39 -8.91 -14.41 -1.56
CA ASP A 39 -9.51 -13.17 -2.01
C ASP A 39 -10.64 -13.46 -3.02
N PRO A 40 -11.66 -12.59 -3.12
CA PRO A 40 -12.73 -12.75 -4.10
C PRO A 40 -12.17 -12.83 -5.52
N ALA A 41 -12.71 -13.75 -6.34
CA ALA A 41 -12.20 -13.96 -7.70
C ALA A 41 -12.40 -12.71 -8.59
N GLU A 42 -13.44 -11.94 -8.32
CA GLU A 42 -13.73 -10.66 -8.94
C GLU A 42 -12.69 -9.58 -8.64
N GLU A 43 -11.97 -9.68 -7.52
CA GLU A 43 -10.91 -8.75 -7.10
C GLU A 43 -9.51 -9.19 -7.56
N MET A 44 -9.37 -10.36 -8.20
CA MET A 44 -8.09 -10.96 -8.57
C MET A 44 -7.48 -10.35 -9.85
N TYR A 45 -7.23 -9.05 -9.83
CA TYR A 45 -6.60 -8.28 -10.90
C TYR A 45 -5.82 -7.08 -10.34
N PRO A 46 -4.84 -6.51 -11.08
CA PRO A 46 -4.20 -5.26 -10.69
C PRO A 46 -5.22 -4.12 -10.58
N GLY A 47 -5.38 -3.56 -9.38
CA GLY A 47 -6.37 -2.54 -9.04
C GLY A 47 -7.57 -3.07 -8.24
N GLY A 48 -7.72 -4.40 -8.12
CA GLY A 48 -8.65 -5.00 -7.18
C GLY A 48 -8.06 -5.19 -5.79
N GLU A 49 -8.92 -5.41 -4.80
CA GLU A 49 -8.55 -5.64 -3.41
C GLU A 49 -8.05 -7.08 -3.20
N ASN A 50 -6.77 -7.33 -3.50
CA ASN A 50 -6.15 -8.65 -3.34
C ASN A 50 -4.67 -8.60 -2.92
N GLU A 51 -4.18 -9.68 -2.34
CA GLU A 51 -2.80 -9.80 -1.84
C GLU A 51 -1.77 -10.18 -2.93
N ARG A 52 -2.23 -10.60 -4.11
CA ARG A 52 -1.37 -11.09 -5.21
C ARG A 52 -0.82 -9.96 -6.06
N TYR A 53 -1.70 -9.13 -6.60
CA TYR A 53 -1.36 -7.96 -7.40
C TYR A 53 -1.20 -6.77 -6.46
N LEU A 54 -0.03 -6.65 -5.86
CA LEU A 54 0.25 -5.61 -4.88
C LEU A 54 0.62 -4.31 -5.60
N GLU A 55 -0.14 -3.24 -5.36
CA GLU A 55 0.23 -1.88 -5.79
C GLU A 55 1.53 -1.46 -5.07
N VAL A 56 2.59 -1.22 -5.84
CA VAL A 56 3.90 -0.85 -5.29
C VAL A 56 4.24 0.61 -5.47
N TRP A 57 3.76 1.24 -6.55
CA TRP A 57 4.12 2.61 -6.89
C TRP A 57 3.02 3.31 -7.68
N ASN A 58 2.59 4.48 -7.21
CA ASN A 58 1.68 5.37 -7.91
C ASN A 58 2.44 6.56 -8.52
N LEU A 59 2.13 6.91 -9.77
CA LEU A 59 2.64 8.08 -10.49
C LEU A 59 1.46 8.95 -10.92
N VAL A 60 1.29 10.07 -10.22
CA VAL A 60 0.24 11.05 -10.44
C VAL A 60 0.72 12.12 -11.40
N PHE A 61 -0.04 12.36 -12.46
CA PHE A 61 0.18 13.45 -13.41
C PHE A 61 -0.67 14.64 -12.98
N SER A 62 -0.24 15.34 -11.92
CA SER A 62 -0.99 16.45 -11.35
C SER A 62 -1.21 17.55 -12.39
N GLU A 63 -2.48 17.76 -12.75
CA GLU A 63 -2.89 18.74 -13.75
C GLU A 63 -4.08 19.60 -13.31
N PHE A 64 -4.72 19.25 -12.18
CA PHE A 64 -5.82 20.01 -11.59
C PHE A 64 -5.54 20.39 -10.13
N ASN A 65 -6.24 21.40 -9.65
CA ASN A 65 -6.39 21.74 -8.25
C ASN A 65 -7.85 21.53 -7.86
N HIS A 66 -8.10 20.62 -6.92
CA HIS A 66 -9.39 20.40 -6.31
C HIS A 66 -9.67 21.53 -5.31
N ASN A 67 -10.74 22.26 -5.56
CA ASN A 67 -11.14 23.43 -4.80
C ASN A 67 -12.07 23.06 -3.65
N LYS A 68 -12.23 23.97 -2.67
CA LYS A 68 -13.14 23.80 -1.53
C LYS A 68 -14.61 23.55 -1.90
N ASP A 69 -15.03 24.00 -3.08
CA ASP A 69 -16.39 23.83 -3.60
C ASP A 69 -16.56 22.54 -4.42
N HIS A 70 -15.58 21.64 -4.37
CA HIS A 70 -15.53 20.39 -5.12
C HIS A 70 -15.41 20.53 -6.65
N THR A 71 -15.05 21.73 -7.12
CA THR A 71 -14.68 21.94 -8.53
C THR A 71 -13.19 21.69 -8.75
N TYR A 72 -12.81 21.47 -10.01
CA TYR A 72 -11.42 21.28 -10.43
C TYR A 72 -10.99 22.43 -11.33
N THR A 73 -9.85 23.04 -11.01
CA THR A 73 -9.24 24.09 -11.85
C THR A 73 -7.90 23.62 -12.41
N PRO A 74 -7.56 23.93 -13.67
CA PRO A 74 -6.26 23.54 -14.22
C PRO A 74 -5.11 24.16 -13.43
N LEU A 75 -4.07 23.37 -13.15
CA LEU A 75 -2.85 23.89 -12.56
C LEU A 75 -2.11 24.80 -13.55
N PRO A 76 -1.44 25.87 -13.07
CA PRO A 76 -0.64 26.73 -13.93
C PRO A 76 0.55 25.99 -14.56
N ASN A 77 1.06 24.96 -13.88
CA ASN A 77 2.11 24.07 -14.37
C ASN A 77 1.72 22.61 -14.07
N LYS A 78 1.92 21.73 -15.05
CA LYS A 78 1.75 20.29 -14.87
C LYS A 78 2.96 19.71 -14.15
N ASN A 79 2.72 18.85 -13.18
CA ASN A 79 3.77 18.27 -12.34
C ASN A 79 3.63 16.73 -12.30
N ILE A 80 4.67 16.07 -11.79
CA ILE A 80 4.63 14.65 -11.47
C ILE A 80 4.80 14.52 -9.97
N ASP A 81 3.87 13.83 -9.33
CA ASP A 81 3.97 13.38 -7.95
C ASP A 81 4.00 11.85 -7.95
N THR A 82 4.85 11.24 -7.13
CA THR A 82 4.94 9.78 -7.08
C THR A 82 5.05 9.29 -5.65
N GLY A 83 4.30 8.25 -5.32
CA GLY A 83 4.34 7.58 -4.02
C GLY A 83 4.67 6.11 -4.18
N MET A 84 5.75 5.65 -3.56
CA MET A 84 6.13 4.25 -3.51
C MET A 84 6.17 3.79 -2.05
N GLY A 85 5.36 2.79 -1.70
CA GLY A 85 5.32 2.28 -0.33
C GLY A 85 6.59 1.51 0.02
N LEU A 86 7.44 2.07 0.90
CA LEU A 86 8.70 1.45 1.31
C LEU A 86 8.47 0.05 1.89
N GLU A 87 7.48 -0.09 2.77
CA GLU A 87 7.13 -1.35 3.41
C GLU A 87 6.65 -2.41 2.40
N ARG A 88 5.88 -2.00 1.38
CA ARG A 88 5.42 -2.87 0.30
C ARG A 88 6.58 -3.30 -0.60
N MET A 89 7.46 -2.38 -0.96
CA MET A 89 8.67 -2.70 -1.72
C MET A 89 9.63 -3.61 -0.96
N ALA A 90 9.79 -3.39 0.34
CA ALA A 90 10.59 -4.25 1.20
C ALA A 90 10.00 -5.67 1.28
N SER A 91 8.68 -5.81 1.40
CA SER A 91 8.05 -7.14 1.47
C SER A 91 8.20 -7.93 0.17
N VAL A 92 8.13 -7.24 -0.98
CA VAL A 92 8.44 -7.83 -2.30
C VAL A 92 9.91 -8.21 -2.40
N ALA A 93 10.84 -7.29 -2.08
CA ALA A 93 12.27 -7.51 -2.23
C ALA A 93 12.82 -8.61 -1.31
N GLN A 94 12.27 -8.73 -0.10
CA GLN A 94 12.66 -9.75 0.88
C GLN A 94 11.87 -11.06 0.71
N ASN A 95 10.89 -11.09 -0.20
CA ASN A 95 10.01 -12.22 -0.46
C ASN A 95 9.33 -12.75 0.83
N VAL A 96 8.81 -11.84 1.65
CA VAL A 96 8.11 -12.15 2.91
C VAL A 96 6.61 -11.97 2.74
N ARG A 97 5.80 -12.59 3.61
CA ARG A 97 4.35 -12.72 3.40
C ARG A 97 3.60 -11.39 3.41
N THR A 98 3.87 -10.55 4.40
CA THR A 98 3.26 -9.23 4.56
C THR A 98 4.32 -8.19 4.89
N ASN A 99 3.95 -6.91 4.91
CA ASN A 99 4.82 -5.82 5.34
C ASN A 99 5.42 -6.05 6.74
N TYR A 100 4.73 -6.80 7.60
CA TYR A 100 5.11 -7.01 8.99
C TYR A 100 6.22 -8.06 9.19
N GLU A 101 6.47 -8.91 8.19
CA GLU A 101 7.60 -9.86 8.23
C GLU A 101 8.89 -9.29 7.64
N THR A 102 8.91 -8.00 7.31
CA THR A 102 10.14 -7.32 6.85
C THR A 102 11.05 -7.01 8.03
N ASP A 103 12.32 -6.77 7.73
CA ASP A 103 13.31 -6.23 8.68
C ASP A 103 12.92 -4.87 9.30
N LEU A 104 11.96 -4.14 8.72
CA LEU A 104 11.40 -2.90 9.29
C LEU A 104 10.51 -3.16 10.51
N PHE A 105 9.81 -4.29 10.57
CA PHE A 105 8.81 -4.58 11.61
C PHE A 105 9.23 -5.71 12.56
N MET A 106 9.94 -6.72 12.07
CA MET A 106 10.32 -7.88 12.88
C MET A 106 11.05 -7.53 14.19
N PRO A 107 11.98 -6.56 14.23
CA PRO A 107 12.61 -6.16 15.50
C PRO A 107 11.62 -5.63 16.56
N ILE A 108 10.56 -4.93 16.12
CA ILE A 108 9.50 -4.42 17.00
C ILE A 108 8.65 -5.59 17.49
N ILE A 109 8.23 -6.47 16.58
CA ILE A 109 7.43 -7.65 16.89
C ILE A 109 8.15 -8.56 17.89
N GLU A 110 9.43 -8.84 17.69
CA GLU A 110 10.27 -9.61 18.62
C GLU A 110 10.36 -8.95 20.01
N LYS A 111 10.29 -7.62 20.08
CA LYS A 111 10.27 -6.90 21.36
C LYS A 111 8.91 -7.03 22.04
N VAL A 112 7.81 -6.97 21.27
CA VAL A 112 6.46 -7.24 21.78
C VAL A 112 6.35 -8.67 22.30
N GLU A 113 6.98 -9.66 21.65
CA GLU A 113 7.03 -11.04 22.14
C GLU A 113 7.66 -11.11 23.54
N LYS A 114 8.83 -10.48 23.70
CA LYS A 114 9.56 -10.44 24.98
C LYS A 114 8.77 -9.78 26.11
N VAL A 115 8.00 -8.74 25.79
CA VAL A 115 7.21 -7.98 26.79
C VAL A 115 5.92 -8.71 27.15
N SER A 116 5.24 -9.31 26.17
CA SER A 116 3.93 -9.95 26.36
C SER A 116 4.03 -11.40 26.82
N GLY A 117 5.16 -12.08 26.59
CA GLY A 117 5.30 -13.52 26.77
C GLY A 117 4.51 -14.36 25.76
N LYS A 118 4.06 -13.75 24.66
CA LYS A 118 3.36 -14.40 23.53
C LYS A 118 4.30 -14.50 22.33
N LYS A 119 3.97 -15.39 21.38
CA LYS A 119 4.74 -15.55 20.13
C LYS A 119 3.94 -15.15 18.91
N TYR A 120 4.61 -14.47 17.99
CA TYR A 120 4.07 -14.12 16.69
C TYR A 120 4.04 -15.36 15.79
N LEU A 121 2.98 -15.51 15.00
CA LEU A 121 2.70 -16.67 14.13
C LEU A 121 2.43 -17.99 14.86
N GLU A 122 2.15 -17.94 16.17
CA GLU A 122 1.71 -19.11 16.93
C GLU A 122 0.18 -19.24 16.95
N ILE A 123 -0.53 -18.11 17.12
CA ILE A 123 -1.99 -18.05 17.22
C ILE A 123 -2.50 -16.95 16.27
N PRO A 124 -3.25 -17.28 15.20
CA PRO A 124 -3.67 -16.33 14.17
C PRO A 124 -4.37 -15.08 14.71
N GLU A 125 -5.19 -15.22 15.75
CA GLU A 125 -5.92 -14.10 16.36
C GLU A 125 -4.96 -13.13 17.08
N GLN A 126 -3.81 -13.63 17.57
CA GLN A 126 -2.80 -12.81 18.24
C GLN A 126 -1.92 -12.07 17.23
N ASP A 127 -1.74 -12.61 16.02
CA ASP A 127 -0.93 -11.97 14.98
C ASP A 127 -1.45 -10.56 14.65
N VAL A 128 -2.78 -10.38 14.65
CA VAL A 128 -3.40 -9.06 14.48
C VAL A 128 -2.97 -8.10 15.58
N ALA A 129 -2.94 -8.54 16.84
CA ALA A 129 -2.51 -7.69 17.95
C ALA A 129 -1.03 -7.31 17.85
N PHE A 130 -0.15 -8.23 17.44
CA PHE A 130 1.26 -7.92 17.18
C PHE A 130 1.42 -6.86 16.09
N LYS A 131 0.70 -7.00 14.98
CA LYS A 131 0.70 -6.04 13.86
C LYS A 131 0.21 -4.67 14.29
N VAL A 132 -0.91 -4.62 15.02
CA VAL A 132 -1.48 -3.37 15.56
C VAL A 132 -0.50 -2.67 16.51
N ILE A 133 0.12 -3.39 17.44
CA ILE A 133 1.10 -2.79 18.36
C ILE A 133 2.32 -2.27 17.59
N ALA A 134 2.83 -3.04 16.63
CA ALA A 134 4.02 -2.67 15.86
C ALA A 134 3.77 -1.45 14.96
N ASP A 135 2.58 -1.33 14.37
CA ASP A 135 2.14 -0.15 13.64
C ASP A 135 1.99 1.07 14.57
N HIS A 136 1.20 0.92 15.65
CA HIS A 136 0.86 2.04 16.51
C HIS A 136 2.07 2.62 17.25
N ILE A 137 3.04 1.79 17.65
CA ILE A 137 4.25 2.30 18.32
C ILE A 137 5.10 3.13 17.37
N ARG A 138 5.19 2.77 16.08
CA ARG A 138 5.88 3.61 15.07
C ARG A 138 5.14 4.94 14.94
N THR A 139 3.83 4.90 14.69
CA THR A 139 3.01 6.10 14.50
C THR A 139 3.10 7.05 15.69
N ILE A 140 2.90 6.54 16.92
CA ILE A 140 2.92 7.36 18.13
C ILE A 140 4.32 7.90 18.42
N ALA A 141 5.36 7.07 18.28
CA ALA A 141 6.74 7.51 18.57
C ALA A 141 7.24 8.60 17.64
N PHE A 142 6.78 8.64 16.38
CA PHE A 142 7.13 9.71 15.44
C PHE A 142 6.20 10.94 15.55
N ALA A 143 4.97 10.76 16.05
CA ALA A 143 4.01 11.85 16.19
C ALA A 143 4.20 12.71 17.46
N ILE A 144 4.78 12.15 18.52
CA ILE A 144 5.12 12.85 19.79
C ILE A 144 6.47 13.56 19.64
#